data_AF-A0A661F073-F1
#
_entry.id   AF-A0A661F073-F1
#
_cell.length_a   1.000
_cell.length_b   1.000
_cell.length_c   1.000
_cell.angle_alpha   90.00
_cell.angle_beta   90.00
_cell.angle_gamma   90.00
#
_symmetry.space_group_name_H-M   'P 1'
#
loop_
_entity.id
_entity.type
_entity.pdbx_description
1 polymer ?
#
loop_
_entity_poly.entity_id
_entity_poly.type
_entity_poly.pdbx_seq_one_letter_code
_entity_poly.pdbx_strand_id
1 'polypeptide(L)' 'MKLIPFSTLFLAISSTHLVNAAEIILDNGDIVHGEIIENKNGQIKLIHPTLGVLTLSASQIKPVEEK' A
#
# COMPACT_ATOMS: atom_id res chain seq x y z
N MET A 1 6.13 44.04 -33.98
CA MET A 1 6.45 43.45 -32.65
C MET A 1 5.16 43.12 -31.94
N LYS A 2 4.85 41.83 -31.75
CA LYS A 2 3.74 41.38 -30.90
C LYS A 2 4.18 40.10 -30.19
N LEU A 3 4.03 40.12 -28.88
CA LEU A 3 4.70 39.26 -27.90
C LEU A 3 4.21 37.80 -27.94
N ILE A 4 5.19 36.89 -27.98
CA ILE A 4 5.32 35.58 -27.31
C ILE A 4 4.03 34.79 -26.98
N PRO A 5 3.83 33.58 -27.52
CA PRO A 5 2.85 32.64 -26.98
C PRO A 5 3.45 31.98 -25.72
N PHE A 6 2.88 32.28 -24.57
CA PHE A 6 3.20 31.64 -23.29
C PHE A 6 2.65 30.20 -23.32
N SER A 7 3.43 29.30 -23.92
CA SER A 7 3.22 27.85 -23.91
C SER A 7 3.10 27.41 -22.46
N THR A 8 1.86 27.22 -22.01
CA THR A 8 1.53 26.83 -20.64
C THR A 8 1.91 25.37 -20.48
N LEU A 9 3.14 25.13 -20.03
CA LEU A 9 3.63 23.82 -19.64
C LEU A 9 2.88 23.40 -18.38
N PHE A 10 1.73 22.75 -18.56
CA PHE A 10 0.95 22.18 -17.47
C PHE A 10 1.66 20.90 -17.02
N LEU A 11 2.58 21.06 -16.06
CA LEU A 11 3.27 19.93 -15.42
C LEU A 11 2.23 19.21 -14.55
N ALA A 12 1.64 18.12 -15.08
CA ALA A 12 0.80 17.24 -14.31
C ALA A 12 1.67 16.48 -13.29
N ILE A 13 1.73 17.01 -12.06
CA ILE A 13 2.35 16.34 -10.92
C ILE A 13 1.45 15.15 -10.60
N SER A 14 1.81 13.98 -11.14
CA SER A 14 1.12 12.73 -10.82
C SER A 14 1.43 12.41 -9.37
N SER A 15 0.42 12.45 -8.50
CA SER A 15 0.54 12.00 -7.11
C SER A 15 0.97 10.53 -7.12
N THR A 16 2.26 10.28 -6.91
CA THR A 16 2.75 8.93 -6.63
C THR A 16 2.21 8.56 -5.26
N HIS A 17 1.05 7.90 -5.23
CA HIS A 17 0.61 7.19 -4.04
C HIS A 17 1.71 6.20 -3.68
N LEU A 18 2.41 6.45 -2.57
CA LEU A 18 3.32 5.51 -1.95
C LEU A 18 2.46 4.33 -1.47
N VAL A 19 2.15 3.41 -2.40
CA VAL A 19 1.46 2.17 -2.10
C VAL A 19 2.34 1.40 -1.12
N ASN A 20 1.87 1.28 0.12
CA ASN A 20 2.56 0.51 1.15
C ASN A 20 2.26 -0.99 0.94
N ALA A 21 2.71 -1.49 -0.22
CA ALA A 21 2.55 -2.88 -0.61
C ALA A 21 3.42 -3.74 0.32
N ALA A 22 2.78 -4.65 1.04
CA ALA A 22 3.41 -5.55 1.97
C ALA A 22 3.12 -7.01 1.58
N GLU A 23 4.11 -7.86 1.86
CA GLU A 23 3.95 -9.30 1.87
C GLU A 23 3.76 -9.75 3.32
N ILE A 24 2.63 -10.36 3.62
CA ILE A 24 2.30 -10.88 4.95
C ILE A 24 2.28 -12.39 4.88
N ILE A 25 3.16 -13.02 5.66
CA ILE A 25 3.18 -14.46 5.83
C ILE A 25 2.29 -14.81 7.02
N LEU A 26 1.31 -15.67 6.79
CA LEU A 26 0.40 -16.15 7.82
C LEU A 26 1.04 -17.30 8.62
N ASP A 27 0.49 -17.59 9.79
CA ASP A 27 0.93 -18.66 10.69
C ASP A 27 0.81 -20.07 10.07
N ASN A 28 -0.13 -20.24 9.14
CA ASN A 28 -0.30 -21.45 8.35
C ASN A 28 0.69 -21.56 7.17
N GLY A 29 1.52 -20.53 6.93
CA GLY A 29 2.50 -20.47 5.84
C GLY A 29 1.97 -19.87 4.53
N ASP A 30 0.69 -19.50 4.45
CA ASP A 30 0.15 -18.78 3.29
C ASP A 30 0.74 -17.37 3.20
N ILE A 31 0.75 -16.82 1.99
CA ILE A 31 1.28 -15.49 1.70
C ILE A 31 0.14 -14.62 1.18
N VAL A 32 -0.01 -13.45 1.79
CA VAL A 32 -0.99 -12.43 1.39
C VAL A 32 -0.24 -11.18 0.95
N HIS A 33 -0.47 -10.77 -0.29
CA HIS A 33 0.06 -9.52 -0.84
C HIS A 33 -1.02 -8.45 -0.81
N GLY A 34 -0.70 -7.27 -0.30
CA GLY A 34 -1.64 -6.15 -0.39
C GLY A 34 -1.11 -4.88 0.24
N GLU A 35 -1.91 -3.83 0.14
CA GLU A 35 -1.58 -2.54 0.72
C GLU A 35 -2.06 -2.47 2.16
N ILE A 36 -1.16 -2.28 3.12
CA ILE A 36 -1.55 -2.10 4.53
C ILE A 36 -2.18 -0.72 4.68
N ILE A 37 -3.46 -0.70 5.04
CA ILE A 37 -4.22 0.53 5.29
C ILE A 37 -4.40 0.85 6.77
N GLU A 38 -4.27 -0.15 7.66
CA GLU A 38 -4.31 0.05 9.11
C GLU A 38 -3.46 -1.00 9.82
N ASN A 39 -2.67 -0.59 10.81
CA ASN A 39 -2.01 -1.49 11.74
C ASN A 39 -2.17 -0.93 13.15
N LYS A 40 -3.14 -1.47 13.91
CA LYS A 40 -3.46 -1.01 15.27
C LYS A 40 -4.02 -2.17 16.09
N ASN A 41 -3.83 -2.11 17.41
CA ASN A 41 -4.43 -3.05 18.35
C ASN A 41 -4.12 -4.53 18.02
N GLY A 42 -2.93 -4.81 17.47
CA GLY A 42 -2.57 -6.16 17.04
C GLY A 42 -3.41 -6.68 15.88
N GLN A 43 -3.98 -5.81 15.06
CA GLN A 43 -4.68 -6.15 13.83
C GLN A 43 -4.10 -5.36 12.66
N ILE A 44 -3.96 -6.03 11.52
CA ILE A 44 -3.56 -5.43 10.26
C ILE A 44 -4.76 -5.49 9.31
N LYS A 45 -5.19 -4.33 8.81
CA LYS A 45 -6.06 -4.27 7.64
C LYS A 45 -5.23 -4.01 6.40
N LEU A 46 -5.46 -4.83 5.39
CA LEU A 46 -4.83 -4.68 4.10
C LEU A 46 -5.87 -4.71 2.98
N ILE A 47 -5.60 -4.02 1.89
CA ILE A 47 -6.38 -4.10 0.65
C ILE A 47 -5.69 -5.09 -0.28
N HIS A 48 -6.36 -6.21 -0.54
CA HIS A 48 -5.97 -7.20 -1.53
C HIS A 48 -6.63 -6.86 -2.88
N PRO A 49 -5.90 -6.91 -4.01
CA PRO A 49 -6.43 -6.49 -5.32
C PRO A 49 -7.65 -7.30 -5.79
N THR A 50 -7.76 -8.57 -5.38
CA THR A 50 -8.89 -9.44 -5.77
C THR A 50 -9.88 -9.76 -4.66
N LEU A 51 -9.45 -9.71 -3.39
CA LEU A 51 -10.27 -10.12 -2.24
C LEU A 51 -10.88 -8.90 -1.52
N GLY A 52 -10.43 -7.68 -1.85
CA GLY A 52 -10.86 -6.46 -1.18
C GLY A 52 -10.17 -6.29 0.17
N VAL A 53 -10.88 -5.75 1.16
CA VAL A 53 -10.30 -5.45 2.47
C VAL A 53 -10.24 -6.72 3.32
N LEU A 54 -9.04 -7.11 3.72
CA LEU A 54 -8.79 -8.20 4.67
C LEU A 54 -8.40 -7.61 6.02
N THR A 55 -8.89 -8.23 7.10
CA THR A 55 -8.48 -7.93 8.48
C THR A 55 -7.79 -9.16 9.05
N LEU A 56 -6.51 -9.02 9.39
CA LEU A 56 -5.67 -10.08 9.93
C LEU A 56 -5.34 -9.77 11.38
N SER A 57 -5.55 -10.74 12.27
CA SER A 57 -5.10 -10.63 13.66
C SER A 57 -3.62 -10.99 13.77
N ALA A 58 -2.88 -10.35 14.65
CA ALA A 58 -1.44 -10.62 14.86
C ALA A 58 -1.16 -12.08 15.24
N SER A 59 -2.13 -12.77 15.84
CA SER A 59 -2.04 -14.21 16.12
C SER A 59 -1.98 -15.09 14.86
N GLN A 60 -2.46 -14.58 13.73
CA GLN A 60 -2.50 -15.27 12.44
C GLN A 60 -1.29 -14.91 11.58
N ILE A 61 -0.45 -13.97 12.02
CA ILE A 61 0.68 -13.46 11.24
C ILE A 61 1.94 -14.09 11.80
N LYS A 62 2.75 -14.66 10.92
CA LYS A 62 4.05 -15.19 11.30
C LYS A 62 4.94 -14.01 11.76
N PRO A 63 5.53 -14.08 12.97
CA PRO A 63 6.45 -13.04 13.42
C PRO A 63 7.64 -12.95 12.46
N VAL A 64 7.90 -11.75 11.95
CA VAL A 64 9.15 -11.49 11.23
C VAL A 64 10.19 -11.18 12.32
N GLU A 65 11.17 -12.06 12.49
CA GLU A 65 12.33 -11.74 13.32
C GLU A 65 13.08 -10.58 12.66
N GLU A 66 13.01 -9.39 13.26
CA GLU A 66 13.93 -8.30 12.91
C GLU A 66 15.35 -8.74 13.29
N LYS A 67 16.19 -8.92 12.29
CA LYS A 67 17.60 -9.29 12.44
C LYS A 67 18.46 -8.10 12.85
#